data_AF-R7SHF8-F1
#
_entry.id   AF-R7SHF8-F1
#
_cell.length_a   1.000
_cell.length_b   1.000
_cell.length_c   1.000
_cell.angle_alpha   90.00
_cell.angle_beta   90.00
_cell.angle_gamma   90.00
#
_symmetry.space_group_name_H-M   'P 1'
#
loop_
_entity.id
_entity.type
_entity.pdbx_description
1 polymer ?
#
loop_
_entity_poly.entity_id
_entity_poly.type
_entity_poly.pdbx_seq_one_letter_code
_entity_poly.pdbx_strand_id
1 'polypeptide(L)'
;ITVPCFACPWPGVNLPENWENTSRESAVYIYRIFMGADGNHSLHKKSKRDDKTDYSLAGGRAFFADAERMAAFAKKTSKDRTVQTCSGFKVTRSQRAGKFRNMDISGVVAITCLRHGCFFSRAVVDLVGNEQFHLVDLAMCGAFESAYKLLEHLLSYDVGCTYLVGLMNRWDEWNLPLEMRKVLACMKILLPQMHMLAHKESCQINFAMCYKQGTGHSNGETVEIAWAILNEIGVATRKMNGGARHDAICDSINDYNWDKMQGLGESR
;
A
#
# COMPACT_ATOMS: atom_id res chain seq x y z
N ILE A 1 -8.37 7.66 -14.82
CA ILE A 1 -7.48 6.94 -15.74
C ILE A 1 -6.15 6.81 -15.02
N THR A 2 -5.67 5.57 -14.83
CA THR A 2 -4.42 5.28 -14.11
C THR A 2 -3.58 4.35 -14.97
N VAL A 3 -2.27 4.51 -14.95
CA VAL A 3 -1.35 3.58 -15.60
C VAL A 3 -1.05 2.44 -14.62
N PRO A 4 -1.48 1.19 -14.91
CA PRO A 4 -1.15 0.04 -14.07
C PRO A 4 0.27 -0.46 -14.37
N CYS A 5 0.78 -1.34 -13.51
CA CYS A 5 2.00 -2.09 -13.81
C CYS A 5 1.74 -3.17 -14.87
N PHE A 6 2.04 -2.96 -16.15
CA PHE A 6 1.78 -3.94 -17.22
C PHE A 6 2.55 -5.26 -17.10
N ALA A 7 3.64 -5.32 -16.32
CA ALA A 7 4.36 -6.56 -16.03
C ALA A 7 3.80 -7.35 -14.83
N CYS A 8 2.81 -6.83 -14.11
CA CYS A 8 2.08 -7.62 -13.12
C CYS A 8 1.12 -8.60 -13.80
N PRO A 9 0.76 -9.72 -13.16
CA PRO A 9 -0.23 -10.65 -13.69
C PRO A 9 -1.63 -10.03 -13.68
N TRP A 10 -2.26 -9.93 -14.85
CA TRP A 10 -3.60 -9.35 -15.05
C TRP A 10 -4.49 -10.32 -15.83
N PRO A 11 -5.52 -10.89 -15.18
CA PRO A 11 -6.47 -11.77 -15.85
C PRO A 11 -7.14 -11.10 -17.05
N GLY A 12 -7.14 -11.78 -18.20
CA GLY A 12 -7.71 -11.26 -19.45
C GLY A 12 -6.86 -10.21 -20.19
N VAL A 13 -5.65 -9.91 -19.69
CA VAL A 13 -4.73 -8.96 -20.34
C VAL A 13 -3.43 -9.65 -20.74
N ASN A 14 -2.70 -10.23 -19.79
CA ASN A 14 -1.37 -10.80 -20.04
C ASN A 14 -1.16 -12.18 -19.39
N LEU A 15 -2.24 -12.82 -18.94
CA LEU A 15 -2.22 -14.19 -18.46
C LEU A 15 -2.72 -15.16 -19.54
N PRO A 16 -2.14 -16.37 -19.65
CA PRO A 16 -2.59 -17.37 -20.61
C PRO A 16 -4.01 -17.84 -20.30
N GLU A 17 -4.72 -18.37 -21.29
CA GLU A 17 -6.00 -19.04 -21.05
C GLU A 17 -5.83 -20.20 -20.05
N ASN A 18 -6.85 -20.44 -19.23
CA ASN A 18 -6.85 -21.49 -18.19
C ASN A 18 -5.75 -21.35 -17.11
N TRP A 19 -5.14 -20.17 -16.94
CA TRP A 19 -4.19 -19.91 -15.85
C TRP A 19 -4.77 -20.26 -14.45
N GLU A 20 -6.09 -20.15 -14.28
CA GLU A 20 -6.85 -20.52 -13.08
C GLU A 20 -6.75 -22.01 -12.71
N ASN A 21 -6.49 -22.88 -13.70
CA ASN A 21 -6.37 -24.33 -13.51
C ASN A 21 -4.95 -24.76 -13.10
N THR A 22 -4.03 -23.80 -12.94
CA THR A 22 -2.65 -24.09 -12.56
C THR A 22 -2.60 -24.73 -11.18
N SER A 23 -1.94 -25.90 -11.09
CA SER A 23 -1.81 -26.62 -9.83
C SER A 23 -1.17 -25.75 -8.74
N ARG A 24 -1.84 -25.71 -7.59
CA ARG A 24 -1.38 -24.97 -6.40
C ARG A 24 -0.08 -25.52 -5.84
N GLU A 25 0.23 -26.79 -6.10
CA GLU A 25 1.36 -27.50 -5.51
C GLU A 25 2.67 -27.27 -6.29
N SER A 26 2.59 -26.89 -7.57
CA SER A 26 3.76 -26.88 -8.46
C SER A 26 4.12 -25.51 -9.03
N ALA A 27 3.15 -24.69 -9.42
CA ALA A 27 3.45 -23.52 -10.27
C ALA A 27 2.59 -22.27 -10.03
N VAL A 28 1.56 -22.29 -9.19
CA VAL A 28 0.65 -21.14 -9.02
C VAL A 28 1.36 -19.82 -8.65
N TYR A 29 2.53 -19.90 -8.02
CA TYR A 29 3.34 -18.74 -7.66
C TYR A 29 3.82 -17.90 -8.85
N ILE A 30 3.82 -18.44 -10.07
CA ILE A 30 4.22 -17.68 -11.28
C ILE A 30 3.23 -16.54 -11.58
N TYR A 31 1.96 -16.72 -11.21
CA TYR A 31 0.90 -15.71 -11.35
C TYR A 31 0.65 -14.92 -10.06
N ARG A 32 1.54 -15.06 -9.08
CA ARG A 32 1.42 -14.33 -7.81
C ARG A 32 1.62 -12.85 -8.06
N ILE A 33 0.73 -12.03 -7.48
CA ILE A 33 0.95 -10.60 -7.38
C ILE A 33 1.72 -10.26 -6.10
N PHE A 34 2.71 -9.38 -6.26
CA PHE A 34 3.54 -8.92 -5.16
C PHE A 34 3.17 -7.48 -4.85
N MET A 35 2.73 -7.26 -3.62
CA MET A 35 2.29 -5.99 -3.07
C MET A 35 3.27 -5.54 -1.99
N GLY A 36 3.54 -4.24 -1.93
CA GLY A 36 4.27 -3.60 -0.84
C GLY A 36 3.38 -2.57 -0.17
N ALA A 37 3.30 -2.58 1.16
CA ALA A 37 2.65 -1.54 1.94
C ALA A 37 3.71 -0.69 2.64
N ASP A 38 3.57 0.63 2.55
CA ASP A 38 4.37 1.55 3.36
C ASP A 38 3.70 2.92 3.54
N GLY A 39 4.00 3.57 4.67
CA GLY A 39 3.52 4.88 5.09
C GLY A 39 4.55 5.99 4.90
N ASN A 40 4.22 6.99 4.10
CA ASN A 40 5.06 8.16 3.83
C ASN A 40 4.52 9.45 4.47
N HIS A 41 5.27 9.98 5.43
CA HIS A 41 4.95 11.22 6.15
C HIS A 41 5.47 12.52 5.50
N SER A 42 6.26 12.43 4.43
CA SER A 42 6.73 13.60 3.70
C SER A 42 5.60 14.25 2.89
N LEU A 43 4.61 13.46 2.48
CA LEU A 43 3.40 13.90 1.76
C LEU A 43 2.32 14.44 2.70
N HIS A 44 2.67 15.25 3.71
CA HIS A 44 1.72 15.83 4.66
C HIS A 44 0.99 17.05 4.10
N LYS A 45 -0.18 17.37 4.66
CA LYS A 45 -0.94 18.60 4.40
C LYS A 45 -1.03 19.44 5.65
N LYS A 46 -0.62 20.71 5.56
CA LYS A 46 -0.73 21.66 6.67
C LYS A 46 -2.17 22.12 6.86
N SER A 47 -2.54 22.33 8.11
CA SER A 47 -3.81 22.96 8.46
C SER A 47 -3.85 24.40 7.95
N LYS A 48 -4.91 24.72 7.22
CA LYS A 48 -5.20 26.06 6.72
C LYS A 48 -6.71 26.22 6.57
N ARG A 49 -7.15 27.43 6.24
CA ARG A 49 -8.52 27.64 5.79
C ARG A 49 -8.68 27.06 4.37
N ASP A 50 -9.29 25.89 4.28
CA ASP A 50 -9.61 25.24 3.01
C ASP A 50 -10.91 25.80 2.40
N ASP A 51 -10.98 25.70 1.08
CA ASP A 51 -12.22 25.85 0.34
C ASP A 51 -13.08 24.60 0.53
N LYS A 52 -14.32 24.78 0.99
CA LYS A 52 -15.27 23.67 1.23
C LYS A 52 -15.80 23.07 -0.07
N THR A 53 -15.66 23.77 -1.19
CA THR A 53 -16.10 23.35 -2.52
C THR A 53 -14.98 22.73 -3.35
N ASP A 54 -13.77 22.64 -2.79
CA ASP A 54 -12.65 21.95 -3.42
C ASP A 54 -12.80 20.43 -3.24
N TYR A 55 -13.07 19.75 -4.35
CA TYR A 55 -13.17 18.30 -4.44
C TYR A 55 -12.21 17.79 -5.51
N SER A 56 -11.61 16.62 -5.29
CA SER A 56 -10.75 15.98 -6.28
C SER A 56 -11.56 15.61 -7.52
N LEU A 57 -11.08 16.02 -8.70
CA LEU A 57 -11.62 15.60 -9.99
C LEU A 57 -11.45 14.09 -10.20
N ALA A 58 -10.37 13.54 -9.64
CA ALA A 58 -10.04 12.13 -9.69
C ALA A 58 -10.63 11.30 -8.52
N GLY A 59 -11.53 11.88 -7.70
CA GLY A 59 -12.03 11.29 -6.45
C GLY A 59 -12.49 9.84 -6.59
N GLY A 60 -11.75 8.91 -5.99
CA GLY A 60 -11.99 7.47 -6.08
C GLY A 60 -11.80 6.84 -7.47
N ARG A 61 -11.40 7.60 -8.50
CA ARG A 61 -11.24 7.11 -9.88
C ARG A 61 -9.77 7.03 -10.32
N ALA A 62 -8.85 7.46 -9.46
CA ALA A 62 -7.41 7.34 -9.66
C ALA A 62 -6.73 6.55 -8.54
N PHE A 63 -5.68 7.10 -7.92
CA PHE A 63 -4.85 6.38 -6.94
C PHE A 63 -5.38 6.47 -5.52
N PHE A 64 -6.01 7.59 -5.14
CA PHE A 64 -6.60 7.70 -3.80
C PHE A 64 -7.84 6.82 -3.65
N ALA A 65 -7.98 6.25 -2.45
CA ALA A 65 -9.19 5.58 -2.03
C ALA A 65 -10.39 6.53 -2.08
N ASP A 66 -11.59 5.95 -2.12
CA ASP A 66 -12.83 6.71 -2.14
C ASP A 66 -12.96 7.62 -0.91
N ALA A 67 -13.35 8.89 -1.14
CA ALA A 67 -13.39 9.90 -0.10
C ALA A 67 -14.46 9.62 0.96
N GLU A 68 -15.60 9.02 0.59
CA GLU A 68 -16.66 8.66 1.54
C GLU A 68 -16.23 7.51 2.43
N ARG A 69 -15.61 6.48 1.84
CA ARG A 69 -14.99 5.37 2.60
C ARG A 69 -13.92 5.91 3.54
N MET A 70 -13.04 6.79 3.05
CA MET A 70 -11.99 7.38 3.89
C MET A 70 -12.58 8.20 5.05
N ALA A 71 -13.63 8.98 4.82
CA ALA A 71 -14.29 9.73 5.88
C ALA A 71 -14.91 8.83 6.96
N ALA A 72 -15.46 7.67 6.57
CA ALA A 72 -15.95 6.67 7.53
C ALA A 72 -14.81 6.06 8.36
N PHE A 73 -13.66 5.79 7.73
CA PHE A 73 -12.46 5.27 8.38
C PHE A 73 -11.85 6.27 9.36
N ALA A 74 -11.75 7.54 8.96
CA ALA A 74 -11.17 8.60 9.80
C ALA A 74 -12.02 8.97 11.02
N LYS A 75 -13.36 8.84 10.94
CA LYS A 75 -14.28 9.21 12.04
C LYS A 75 -14.35 8.17 13.15
N LYS A 76 -14.18 6.89 12.83
CA LYS A 76 -14.36 5.80 13.78
C LYS A 76 -13.08 5.67 14.60
N THR A 77 -13.19 5.88 15.92
CA THR A 77 -12.06 5.71 16.84
C THR A 77 -11.66 4.24 16.85
N SER A 78 -10.55 3.88 16.20
CA SER A 78 -10.05 2.51 16.21
C SER A 78 -9.47 2.18 17.58
N LYS A 79 -9.77 0.99 18.11
CA LYS A 79 -9.03 0.41 19.25
C LYS A 79 -7.62 -0.07 18.84
N ASP A 80 -7.28 0.03 17.55
CA ASP A 80 -5.98 -0.37 17.05
C ASP A 80 -4.85 0.37 17.74
N ARG A 81 -3.85 -0.41 18.14
CA ARG A 81 -2.59 0.13 18.63
C ARG A 81 -1.88 0.79 17.46
N THR A 82 -1.21 1.90 17.72
CA THR A 82 -0.25 2.49 16.76
C THR A 82 0.70 1.41 16.27
N VAL A 83 1.04 1.46 14.98
CA VAL A 83 1.96 0.54 14.33
C VAL A 83 3.27 0.39 15.11
N GLN A 84 3.62 -0.85 15.46
CA GLN A 84 4.83 -1.22 16.20
C GLN A 84 5.36 -2.57 15.71
N THR A 85 6.68 -2.76 15.76
CA THR A 85 7.29 -4.05 15.46
C THR A 85 7.11 -5.02 16.63
N CYS A 86 7.34 -6.32 16.38
CA CYS A 86 7.22 -7.38 17.37
C CYS A 86 8.26 -7.29 18.50
N SER A 87 9.36 -6.56 18.30
CA SER A 87 10.42 -6.30 19.29
C SER A 87 10.09 -5.10 20.19
N GLY A 88 8.97 -4.43 19.98
CA GLY A 88 8.64 -3.17 20.67
C GLY A 88 9.45 -1.98 20.15
N PHE A 89 10.23 -2.16 19.06
CA PHE A 89 10.75 -1.04 18.30
C PHE A 89 9.55 -0.31 17.69
N LYS A 90 9.17 0.79 18.32
CA LYS A 90 8.14 1.64 17.75
C LYS A 90 8.74 2.28 16.51
N VAL A 91 8.21 1.96 15.33
CA VAL A 91 8.49 2.71 14.09
C VAL A 91 8.24 4.22 14.32
N THR A 92 7.36 4.55 15.28
CA THR A 92 7.05 5.90 15.74
C THR A 92 7.98 6.50 16.81
N ARG A 93 8.95 5.78 17.40
CA ARG A 93 9.82 6.32 18.49
C ARG A 93 10.73 7.45 18.05
N SER A 94 11.01 7.57 16.75
CA SER A 94 11.75 8.68 16.15
C SER A 94 10.91 9.95 15.94
N GLN A 95 9.58 9.87 16.11
CA GLN A 95 8.68 10.99 15.85
C GLN A 95 8.50 11.84 17.11
N ARG A 96 9.00 13.09 17.05
CA ARG A 96 8.90 14.06 18.15
C ARG A 96 7.44 14.28 18.55
N ALA A 97 7.19 14.42 19.86
CA ALA A 97 5.88 14.85 20.35
C ALA A 97 5.46 16.16 19.65
N GLY A 98 4.28 16.16 19.02
CA GLY A 98 3.79 17.29 18.23
C GLY A 98 4.24 17.35 16.77
N LYS A 99 4.89 16.31 16.22
CA LYS A 99 5.30 16.24 14.80
C LYS A 99 4.16 16.58 13.83
N PHE A 100 2.95 16.13 14.12
CA PHE A 100 1.76 16.35 13.29
C PHE A 100 0.86 17.49 13.77
N ARG A 101 1.35 18.35 14.66
CA ARG A 101 0.60 19.53 15.08
C ARG A 101 0.42 20.47 13.89
N ASN A 102 -0.80 21.01 13.72
CA ASN A 102 -1.18 21.89 12.61
C ASN A 102 -1.04 21.21 11.23
N MET A 103 -1.30 19.91 11.17
CA MET A 103 -1.44 19.15 9.93
C MET A 103 -2.84 18.52 9.90
N ASP A 104 -3.53 18.67 8.78
CA ASP A 104 -4.81 17.98 8.55
C ASP A 104 -4.53 16.52 8.15
N ILE A 105 -3.50 16.33 7.33
CA ILE A 105 -3.00 15.04 6.88
C ILE A 105 -1.53 14.93 7.27
N SER A 106 -1.17 13.86 7.97
CA SER A 106 0.19 13.63 8.45
C SER A 106 1.08 12.91 7.45
N GLY A 107 0.51 12.38 6.37
CA GLY A 107 1.18 11.57 5.36
C GLY A 107 0.18 10.79 4.53
N VAL A 108 0.68 9.81 3.77
CA VAL A 108 -0.14 8.84 3.03
C VAL A 108 0.39 7.44 3.28
N VAL A 109 -0.46 6.43 3.23
CA VAL A 109 -0.04 5.03 3.07
C VAL A 109 -0.44 4.58 1.67
N ALA A 110 0.39 3.75 1.04
CA ALA A 110 0.07 3.19 -0.25
C ALA A 110 0.39 1.71 -0.36
N ILE A 111 -0.36 1.03 -1.23
CA ILE A 111 0.01 -0.28 -1.75
C ILE A 111 0.59 -0.12 -3.16
N THR A 112 1.78 -0.67 -3.34
CA THR A 112 2.51 -0.63 -4.61
C THR A 112 2.84 -2.04 -5.10
N CYS A 113 3.09 -2.19 -6.39
CA CYS A 113 3.70 -3.39 -6.95
C CYS A 113 5.11 -3.52 -6.40
N LEU A 114 5.39 -4.60 -5.67
CA LEU A 114 6.70 -4.80 -5.05
C LEU A 114 7.82 -5.03 -6.08
N ARG A 115 7.50 -5.63 -7.24
CA ARG A 115 8.51 -5.98 -8.25
C ARG A 115 8.94 -4.80 -9.11
N HIS A 116 8.00 -3.93 -9.46
CA HIS A 116 8.23 -2.85 -10.42
C HIS A 116 8.05 -1.46 -9.84
N GLY A 117 7.51 -1.33 -8.63
CA GLY A 117 7.36 -0.07 -7.88
C GLY A 117 6.11 0.74 -8.22
N CYS A 118 5.30 0.33 -9.20
CA CYS A 118 4.11 1.10 -9.58
C CYS A 118 3.03 1.10 -8.51
N PHE A 119 2.31 2.20 -8.36
CA PHE A 119 1.17 2.32 -7.46
C PHE A 119 -0.07 1.61 -7.99
N PHE A 120 -0.82 0.96 -7.09
CA PHE A 120 -2.13 0.43 -7.42
C PHE A 120 -3.20 1.53 -7.40
N SER A 121 -4.20 1.37 -8.28
CA SER A 121 -5.36 2.28 -8.28
C SER A 121 -6.15 2.14 -6.99
N ARG A 122 -6.71 3.25 -6.50
CA ARG A 122 -7.51 3.34 -5.26
C ARG A 122 -6.81 2.82 -4.00
N ALA A 123 -5.50 2.62 -4.06
CA ALA A 123 -4.70 2.01 -3.01
C ALA A 123 -3.77 3.01 -2.29
N VAL A 124 -4.05 4.30 -2.39
CA VAL A 124 -3.41 5.37 -1.62
C VAL A 124 -4.42 5.96 -0.65
N VAL A 125 -4.04 6.08 0.62
CA VAL A 125 -4.93 6.53 1.70
C VAL A 125 -4.22 7.61 2.51
N ASP A 126 -4.93 8.70 2.83
CA ASP A 126 -4.40 9.74 3.70
C ASP A 126 -4.27 9.25 5.15
N LEU A 127 -3.18 9.63 5.81
CA LEU A 127 -2.97 9.38 7.23
C LEU A 127 -3.46 10.58 8.05
N VAL A 128 -4.29 10.31 9.06
CA VAL A 128 -4.76 11.31 10.02
C VAL A 128 -4.05 11.07 11.37
N GLY A 129 -2.81 11.52 11.46
CA GLY A 129 -1.96 11.33 12.65
C GLY A 129 -0.90 10.25 12.44
N ASN A 130 -0.89 9.22 13.27
CA ASN A 130 0.04 8.10 13.05
C ASN A 130 -0.53 7.11 12.04
N GLU A 131 0.35 6.27 11.49
CA GLU A 131 -0.09 5.09 10.75
C GLU A 131 -0.88 4.14 11.66
N GLN A 132 -2.01 3.65 11.16
CA GLN A 132 -2.93 2.75 11.83
C GLN A 132 -3.34 1.65 10.86
N PHE A 133 -3.42 0.41 11.34
CA PHE A 133 -3.61 -0.75 10.46
C PHE A 133 -4.89 -0.68 9.63
N HIS A 134 -6.00 -0.16 10.15
CA HIS A 134 -7.24 -0.01 9.38
C HIS A 134 -7.10 0.90 8.15
N LEU A 135 -6.20 1.90 8.17
CA LEU A 135 -5.92 2.74 6.99
C LEU A 135 -5.15 1.95 5.92
N VAL A 136 -4.25 1.05 6.36
CA VAL A 136 -3.57 0.08 5.48
C VAL A 136 -4.57 -0.93 4.92
N ASP A 137 -5.51 -1.40 5.73
CA ASP A 137 -6.58 -2.31 5.32
C ASP A 137 -7.45 -1.67 4.21
N LEU A 138 -7.75 -0.37 4.33
CA LEU A 138 -8.45 0.39 3.29
C LEU A 138 -7.63 0.50 1.99
N ALA A 139 -6.33 0.76 2.09
CA ALA A 139 -5.43 0.81 0.94
C ALA A 139 -5.32 -0.56 0.25
N MET A 140 -5.21 -1.64 1.03
CA MET A 140 -5.25 -3.03 0.56
C MET A 140 -6.55 -3.37 -0.15
N CYS A 141 -7.70 -2.92 0.37
CA CYS A 141 -8.98 -3.10 -0.29
C CYS A 141 -8.98 -2.51 -1.71
N GLY A 142 -8.42 -1.30 -1.88
CA GLY A 142 -8.27 -0.68 -3.20
C GLY A 142 -7.39 -1.50 -4.15
N ALA A 143 -6.24 -1.96 -3.68
CA ALA A 143 -5.35 -2.81 -4.48
C ALA A 143 -6.02 -4.13 -4.90
N PHE A 144 -6.82 -4.73 -4.02
CA PHE A 144 -7.57 -5.93 -4.33
C PHE A 144 -8.66 -5.73 -5.36
N GLU A 145 -9.30 -4.56 -5.49
CA GLU A 145 -10.31 -4.32 -6.54
C GLU A 145 -9.76 -4.66 -7.94
N SER A 146 -8.46 -4.47 -8.18
CA SER A 146 -7.81 -4.80 -9.46
C SER A 146 -7.23 -6.22 -9.53
N ALA A 147 -6.95 -6.86 -8.39
CA ALA A 147 -6.11 -8.06 -8.33
C ALA A 147 -6.75 -9.27 -7.62
N TYR A 148 -7.94 -9.15 -7.03
CA TYR A 148 -8.53 -10.18 -6.15
C TYR A 148 -8.79 -11.52 -6.85
N LYS A 149 -8.92 -11.53 -8.17
CA LYS A 149 -9.16 -12.75 -8.96
C LYS A 149 -7.95 -13.69 -9.00
N LEU A 150 -6.74 -13.17 -8.77
CA LEU A 150 -5.52 -13.97 -8.78
C LEU A 150 -5.54 -15.05 -7.70
N LEU A 151 -4.85 -16.15 -7.95
CA LEU A 151 -4.83 -17.29 -7.03
C LEU A 151 -3.89 -17.08 -5.83
N GLU A 152 -2.89 -16.21 -5.97
CA GLU A 152 -1.94 -15.92 -4.91
C GLU A 152 -1.56 -14.44 -4.83
N HIS A 153 -1.48 -13.98 -3.58
CA HIS A 153 -1.09 -12.63 -3.22
C HIS A 153 0.00 -12.70 -2.17
N LEU A 154 0.93 -11.76 -2.26
CA LEU A 154 1.98 -11.56 -1.27
C LEU A 154 2.06 -10.08 -0.92
N LEU A 155 2.14 -9.80 0.37
CA LEU A 155 2.34 -8.47 0.91
C LEU A 155 3.69 -8.42 1.63
N SER A 156 4.55 -7.49 1.21
CA SER A 156 5.70 -7.02 1.97
C SER A 156 5.28 -5.81 2.78
N TYR A 157 5.53 -5.82 4.09
CA TYR A 157 5.21 -4.69 4.96
C TYR A 157 6.17 -4.69 6.16
N ASP A 158 6.73 -3.54 6.51
CA ASP A 158 7.69 -3.35 7.61
C ASP A 158 7.27 -3.99 8.93
N VAL A 159 5.98 -4.02 9.17
CA VAL A 159 5.35 -4.55 10.38
C VAL A 159 4.41 -5.70 10.07
N GLY A 160 4.65 -6.41 8.96
CA GLY A 160 3.82 -7.52 8.49
C GLY A 160 3.55 -8.59 9.56
N CYS A 161 4.53 -8.87 10.42
CA CYS A 161 4.40 -9.86 11.50
C CYS A 161 3.40 -9.45 12.59
N THR A 162 3.25 -8.14 12.87
CA THR A 162 2.26 -7.63 13.83
C THR A 162 0.95 -7.26 13.14
N TYR A 163 1.02 -6.79 11.89
CA TYR A 163 -0.13 -6.51 11.04
C TYR A 163 -1.01 -7.74 10.82
N LEU A 164 -0.40 -8.90 10.57
CA LEU A 164 -1.10 -10.18 10.41
C LEU A 164 -1.97 -10.52 11.64
N VAL A 165 -1.54 -10.12 12.84
CA VAL A 165 -2.29 -10.34 14.07
C VAL A 165 -3.55 -9.49 14.05
N GLY A 166 -4.71 -10.15 14.07
CA GLY A 166 -6.01 -9.49 14.06
C GLY A 166 -6.45 -8.96 12.70
N LEU A 167 -5.70 -9.20 11.61
CA LEU A 167 -6.04 -8.73 10.27
C LEU A 167 -7.46 -9.13 9.83
N MET A 168 -7.81 -10.40 9.98
CA MET A 168 -9.15 -10.89 9.63
C MET A 168 -10.24 -10.21 10.47
N ASN A 169 -9.99 -10.04 11.78
CA ASN A 169 -10.95 -9.40 12.69
C ASN A 169 -11.15 -7.93 12.33
N ARG A 170 -10.07 -7.20 11.98
CA ARG A 170 -10.17 -5.82 11.50
C ARG A 170 -10.94 -5.75 10.19
N TRP A 171 -10.64 -6.64 9.25
CA TRP A 171 -11.34 -6.69 7.97
C TRP A 171 -12.86 -6.81 8.16
N ASP A 172 -13.27 -7.69 9.06
CA ASP A 172 -14.68 -7.91 9.42
C ASP A 172 -15.25 -6.69 10.20
N GLU A 173 -14.53 -6.14 11.19
CA GLU A 173 -14.96 -4.99 12.00
C GLU A 173 -15.19 -3.71 11.19
N TRP A 174 -14.41 -3.53 10.12
CA TRP A 174 -14.48 -2.39 9.22
C TRP A 174 -15.43 -2.62 8.03
N ASN A 175 -16.15 -3.74 8.01
CA ASN A 175 -17.08 -4.12 6.94
C ASN A 175 -16.45 -4.04 5.54
N LEU A 176 -15.18 -4.45 5.43
CA LEU A 176 -14.52 -4.54 4.13
C LEU A 176 -15.10 -5.72 3.32
N PRO A 177 -15.01 -5.71 1.98
CA PRO A 177 -15.71 -6.66 1.13
C PRO A 177 -15.38 -8.14 1.46
N LEU A 178 -16.43 -8.96 1.61
CA LEU A 178 -16.33 -10.36 2.03
C LEU A 178 -15.69 -11.25 0.97
N GLU A 179 -15.83 -10.91 -0.30
CA GLU A 179 -15.20 -11.61 -1.42
C GLU A 179 -13.67 -11.54 -1.34
N MET A 180 -13.12 -10.41 -0.86
CA MET A 180 -11.68 -10.21 -0.67
C MET A 180 -11.16 -10.88 0.60
N ARG A 181 -12.04 -11.23 1.53
CA ARG A 181 -11.67 -11.95 2.76
C ARG A 181 -11.03 -13.31 2.46
N LYS A 182 -11.46 -13.99 1.39
CA LYS A 182 -10.87 -15.26 0.95
C LYS A 182 -9.44 -15.08 0.45
N VAL A 183 -9.19 -13.98 -0.26
CA VAL A 183 -7.85 -13.59 -0.70
C VAL A 183 -6.95 -13.33 0.51
N LEU A 184 -7.46 -12.57 1.48
CA LEU A 184 -6.74 -12.23 2.71
C LEU A 184 -6.31 -13.48 3.50
N ALA A 185 -7.20 -14.48 3.60
CA ALA A 185 -6.94 -15.73 4.31
C ALA A 185 -5.81 -16.58 3.69
N CYS A 186 -5.56 -16.41 2.38
CA CYS A 186 -4.50 -17.13 1.66
C CYS A 186 -3.28 -16.25 1.34
N MET A 187 -3.33 -14.96 1.70
CA MET A 187 -2.27 -14.00 1.41
C MET A 187 -1.00 -14.31 2.22
N LYS A 188 0.14 -14.23 1.55
CA LYS A 188 1.46 -14.39 2.18
C LYS A 188 1.93 -13.03 2.67
N ILE A 189 2.05 -12.83 3.98
CA ILE A 189 2.59 -11.59 4.54
C ILE A 189 4.04 -11.84 4.95
N LEU A 190 4.96 -10.98 4.51
CA LEU A 190 6.40 -11.11 4.68
C LEU A 190 7.02 -9.76 5.10
N LEU A 191 8.26 -9.80 5.58
CA LEU A 191 9.00 -8.61 5.99
C LEU A 191 10.03 -8.22 4.92
N PRO A 192 10.15 -6.92 4.60
CA PRO A 192 11.23 -6.38 3.77
C PRO A 192 12.60 -6.70 4.37
N GLN A 193 13.60 -6.95 3.52
CA GLN A 193 14.89 -7.52 3.94
C GLN A 193 15.68 -6.61 4.89
N MET A 194 15.69 -5.29 4.67
CA MET A 194 16.38 -4.33 5.55
C MET A 194 15.63 -4.20 6.87
N HIS A 195 14.31 -4.04 6.79
CA HIS A 195 13.46 -3.86 7.97
C HIS A 195 13.39 -5.10 8.86
N MET A 196 13.60 -6.29 8.29
CA MET A 196 13.61 -7.57 8.99
C MET A 196 14.57 -7.58 10.18
N LEU A 197 15.72 -6.90 10.11
CA LEU A 197 16.71 -6.84 11.18
C LEU A 197 16.19 -6.13 12.45
N ALA A 198 15.15 -5.30 12.33
CA ALA A 198 14.51 -4.65 13.48
C ALA A 198 13.52 -5.57 14.23
N HIS A 199 13.29 -6.79 13.74
CA HIS A 199 12.39 -7.77 14.33
C HIS A 199 13.13 -8.85 15.12
N LYS A 200 12.38 -9.57 15.96
CA LYS A 200 12.89 -10.75 16.68
C LYS A 200 13.37 -11.81 15.68
N GLU A 201 14.38 -12.58 16.06
CA GLU A 201 14.97 -13.64 15.22
C GLU A 201 13.92 -14.59 14.61
N SER A 202 12.91 -15.00 15.39
CA SER A 202 11.83 -15.84 14.89
C SER A 202 11.05 -15.19 13.74
N CYS A 203 10.89 -13.86 13.73
CA CYS A 203 10.27 -13.15 12.62
C CYS A 203 11.21 -13.08 11.40
N GLN A 204 12.52 -12.96 11.63
CA GLN A 204 13.52 -12.95 10.55
C GLN A 204 13.57 -14.27 9.78
N ILE A 205 13.19 -15.37 10.41
CA ILE A 205 13.10 -16.68 9.77
C ILE A 205 11.71 -16.88 9.17
N ASN A 206 10.64 -16.66 9.93
CA ASN A 206 9.28 -17.00 9.52
C ASN A 206 8.70 -16.08 8.43
N PHE A 207 9.15 -14.82 8.38
CA PHE A 207 8.65 -13.82 7.42
C PHE A 207 9.70 -13.45 6.36
N ALA A 208 10.83 -14.16 6.32
CA ALA A 208 11.88 -13.91 5.33
C ALA A 208 11.39 -14.23 3.91
N MET A 209 11.54 -13.27 3.00
CA MET A 209 11.18 -13.46 1.60
C MET A 209 11.98 -14.57 0.92
N CYS A 210 13.27 -14.69 1.21
CA CYS A 210 14.16 -15.69 0.60
C CYS A 210 13.77 -17.14 0.92
N TYR A 211 13.06 -17.39 2.02
CA TYR A 211 12.58 -18.73 2.38
C TYR A 211 11.18 -19.04 1.85
N LYS A 212 10.51 -18.08 1.20
CA LYS A 212 9.18 -18.30 0.66
C LYS A 212 9.22 -18.74 -0.79
N GLN A 213 8.58 -19.86 -1.11
CA GLN A 213 8.53 -20.37 -2.47
C GLN A 213 8.01 -19.32 -3.47
N GLY A 214 8.71 -19.18 -4.59
CA GLY A 214 8.30 -18.34 -5.72
C GLY A 214 8.56 -16.84 -5.55
N THR A 215 9.29 -16.41 -4.52
CA THR A 215 9.67 -14.99 -4.33
C THR A 215 10.95 -14.59 -5.06
N GLY A 216 11.81 -15.56 -5.40
CA GLY A 216 13.12 -15.29 -6.00
C GLY A 216 13.99 -14.41 -5.09
N HIS A 217 14.85 -13.58 -5.69
CA HIS A 217 15.70 -12.61 -5.00
C HIS A 217 15.01 -11.25 -4.80
N SER A 218 13.75 -11.26 -4.36
CA SER A 218 13.01 -10.02 -4.06
C SER A 218 13.44 -9.47 -2.69
N ASN A 219 13.81 -8.18 -2.62
CA ASN A 219 14.19 -7.52 -1.37
C ASN A 219 12.99 -7.01 -0.54
N GLY A 220 11.87 -6.72 -1.20
CA GLY A 220 10.65 -6.21 -0.59
C GLY A 220 10.65 -4.74 -0.18
N GLU A 221 11.65 -3.96 -0.61
CA GLU A 221 11.85 -2.56 -0.21
C GLU A 221 11.43 -1.55 -1.30
N THR A 222 10.91 -2.02 -2.44
CA THR A 222 10.74 -1.20 -3.65
C THR A 222 9.84 0.04 -3.44
N VAL A 223 8.92 0.00 -2.48
CA VAL A 223 8.04 1.14 -2.16
C VAL A 223 8.82 2.37 -1.69
N GLU A 224 9.95 2.20 -0.99
CA GLU A 224 10.81 3.29 -0.53
C GLU A 224 11.46 4.06 -1.68
N ILE A 225 11.77 3.36 -2.78
CA ILE A 225 12.31 3.97 -3.99
C ILE A 225 11.27 4.89 -4.64
N ALA A 226 10.01 4.45 -4.68
CA ALA A 226 8.91 5.26 -5.19
C ALA A 226 8.68 6.51 -4.32
N TRP A 227 8.83 6.37 -3.00
CA TRP A 227 8.77 7.51 -2.09
C TRP A 227 9.91 8.49 -2.25
N ALA A 228 11.13 8.04 -2.47
CA ALA A 228 12.26 8.94 -2.69
C ALA A 228 11.97 9.97 -3.79
N ILE A 229 11.33 9.53 -4.88
CA ILE A 229 10.92 10.38 -6.00
C ILE A 229 9.72 11.25 -5.63
N LEU A 230 8.64 10.66 -5.09
CA LEU A 230 7.42 11.40 -4.77
C LEU A 230 7.59 12.38 -3.60
N ASN A 231 8.61 12.23 -2.75
CA ASN A 231 8.85 13.15 -1.64
C ASN A 231 9.08 14.59 -2.12
N GLU A 232 9.58 14.78 -3.34
CA GLU A 232 9.81 16.10 -3.93
C GLU A 232 8.50 16.89 -4.10
N ILE A 233 7.39 16.22 -4.44
CA ILE A 233 6.09 16.88 -4.63
C ILE A 233 5.41 17.22 -3.29
N GLY A 234 5.84 16.61 -2.19
CA GLY A 234 5.29 16.87 -0.86
C GLY A 234 5.41 18.35 -0.46
N VAL A 235 6.51 19.01 -0.83
CA VAL A 235 6.74 20.43 -0.53
C VAL A 235 5.77 21.34 -1.30
N ALA A 236 5.45 20.99 -2.54
CA ALA A 236 4.53 21.74 -3.40
C ALA A 236 3.07 21.54 -2.99
N THR A 237 2.70 20.31 -2.61
CA THR A 237 1.30 19.93 -2.34
C THR A 237 0.85 20.20 -0.90
N ARG A 238 1.77 20.34 0.06
CA ARG A 238 1.43 20.49 1.50
C ARG A 238 0.58 21.70 1.89
N LYS A 239 0.42 22.70 1.01
CA LYS A 239 -0.43 23.90 1.22
C LYS A 239 -1.61 23.98 0.25
N MET A 240 -1.79 23.00 -0.64
CA MET A 240 -2.95 22.94 -1.53
C MET A 240 -4.22 22.64 -0.73
N ASN A 241 -5.39 22.94 -1.31
CA ASN A 241 -6.66 22.45 -0.79
C ASN A 241 -6.72 20.92 -0.96
N GLY A 242 -7.64 20.24 -0.25
CA GLY A 242 -7.68 18.78 -0.19
C GLY A 242 -7.85 18.07 -1.54
N GLY A 243 -8.83 18.49 -2.33
CA GLY A 243 -9.09 17.97 -3.66
C GLY A 243 -7.96 18.27 -4.65
N ALA A 244 -7.54 19.53 -4.73
CA ALA A 244 -6.42 19.93 -5.58
C ALA A 244 -5.11 19.18 -5.23
N ARG A 245 -4.87 18.92 -3.93
CA ARG A 245 -3.74 18.09 -3.48
C ARG A 245 -3.84 16.66 -4.01
N HIS A 246 -4.99 16.01 -3.88
CA HIS A 246 -5.19 14.65 -4.37
C HIS A 246 -4.97 14.57 -5.87
N ASP A 247 -5.49 15.53 -6.63
CA ASP A 247 -5.32 15.56 -8.09
C ASP A 247 -3.85 15.73 -8.47
N ALA A 248 -3.12 16.66 -7.83
CA ALA A 248 -1.69 16.86 -8.09
C ALA A 248 -0.84 15.62 -7.76
N ILE A 249 -1.13 14.96 -6.64
CA ILE A 249 -0.44 13.71 -6.26
C ILE A 249 -0.82 12.57 -7.22
N CYS A 250 -2.09 12.46 -7.62
CA CYS A 250 -2.52 11.45 -8.59
C CYS A 250 -1.82 11.62 -9.93
N ASP A 251 -1.71 12.85 -10.43
CA ASP A 251 -1.03 13.17 -11.68
C ASP A 251 0.45 12.77 -11.62
N SER A 252 1.13 13.12 -10.52
CA SER A 252 2.53 12.76 -10.29
C SER A 252 2.75 11.24 -10.17
N ILE A 253 1.84 10.54 -9.49
CA ILE A 253 1.89 9.06 -9.41
C ILE A 253 1.64 8.44 -10.78
N ASN A 254 0.74 9.03 -11.58
CA ASN A 254 0.45 8.52 -12.92
C ASN A 254 1.66 8.66 -13.84
N ASP A 255 2.32 9.82 -13.81
CA ASP A 255 3.56 10.08 -14.54
C ASP A 255 4.68 9.12 -14.09
N TYR A 256 4.85 8.92 -12.78
CA TYR A 256 5.78 7.93 -12.24
C TYR A 256 5.48 6.52 -12.76
N ASN A 257 4.22 6.07 -12.70
CA ASN A 257 3.84 4.76 -13.21
C ASN A 257 4.08 4.66 -14.72
N TRP A 258 3.81 5.72 -15.47
CA TRP A 258 4.04 5.80 -16.90
C TRP A 258 5.52 5.65 -17.25
N ASP A 259 6.40 6.47 -16.67
CA ASP A 259 7.85 6.41 -16.87
C ASP A 259 8.41 5.02 -16.54
N LYS A 260 7.92 4.40 -15.45
CA LYS A 260 8.30 3.03 -15.08
C LYS A 260 7.90 1.97 -16.13
N MET A 261 6.80 2.20 -16.84
CA MET A 261 6.29 1.27 -17.85
C MET A 261 6.82 1.56 -19.25
N GLN A 262 7.27 2.77 -19.52
CA GLN A 262 7.93 3.11 -20.78
C GLN A 262 9.26 2.36 -20.91
N GLY A 263 9.50 1.77 -22.08
CA GLY A 263 10.73 1.00 -22.36
C GLY A 263 10.90 -0.25 -21.49
N LEU A 264 9.84 -0.71 -20.80
CA LEU A 264 9.91 -1.90 -19.96
C LEU A 264 10.21 -3.13 -20.83
N GLY A 265 11.39 -3.73 -20.63
CA GLY A 265 11.86 -4.87 -21.42
C GLY A 265 12.88 -4.51 -22.51
N GLU A 266 13.14 -3.22 -22.74
CA GLU A 266 14.27 -2.78 -23.56
C GLU A 266 15.56 -2.91 -22.73
N SER A 267 16.52 -3.70 -23.20
CA SER A 267 17.85 -3.77 -22.61
C SER A 267 18.54 -2.42 -22.82
N ARG A 268 18.85 -1.71 -21.73
CA ARG A 268 19.78 -0.57 -21.76
C ARG A 268 21.21 -1.03 -22.00
#